data_AF-A0A395IIU6-F1
#
_entry.id   AF-A0A395IIU6-F1
#
_cell.length_a   1.000
_cell.length_b   1.000
_cell.length_c   1.000
_cell.angle_alpha   90.00
_cell.angle_beta   90.00
_cell.angle_gamma   90.00
#
_symmetry.space_group_name_H-M   'P 1'
#
loop_
_entity.id
_entity.type
_entity.pdbx_description
1 polymer ?
#
loop_
_entity_poly.entity_id
_entity_poly.type
_entity_poly.pdbx_seq_one_letter_code
_entity_poly.pdbx_strand_id
1 'polypeptide(L)'
;MTFETVGADGSIKSEKMFKEVDERTTSYTYRSPTGLLSATQFTQPALTLMEKASFEDMRSKGLVQRDSSFAGHSLGEYSALAALADVMPIESFGFGRFLQRFDHASRCGT
;
A
#
# COMPACT_ATOMS: atom_id res chain seq x y z
N MET A 1 -3.72 -14.99 2.86
CA MET A 1 -3.12 -13.81 3.51
C MET A 1 -3.54 -13.80 4.96
N THR A 2 -2.57 -13.77 5.86
CA THR A 2 -2.75 -13.76 7.31
C THR A 2 -1.98 -12.59 7.88
N PHE A 3 -2.50 -11.98 8.93
CA PHE A 3 -1.78 -10.97 9.70
C PHE A 3 -1.62 -11.46 11.13
N GLU A 4 -0.53 -11.04 11.76
CA GLU A 4 -0.23 -11.40 13.14
C GLU A 4 -0.55 -10.21 14.05
N THR A 5 -1.34 -10.48 15.09
CA THR A 5 -1.61 -9.51 16.16
C THR A 5 -0.96 -10.03 17.43
N VAL A 6 -0.10 -9.20 18.02
CA VAL A 6 0.50 -9.49 19.33
C VAL A 6 -0.44 -8.94 20.41
N GLY A 7 -0.97 -9.84 21.23
CA GLY A 7 -1.79 -9.49 22.39
C GLY A 7 -0.97 -8.79 23.48
N ALA A 8 -1.64 -8.07 24.37
CA ALA A 8 -0.99 -7.42 25.51
C ALA A 8 -0.31 -8.41 26.49
N ASP A 9 -0.68 -9.68 26.40
CA ASP A 9 -0.11 -10.81 27.12
C ASP A 9 1.11 -11.45 26.42
N GLY A 10 1.53 -10.90 25.28
CA GLY A 10 2.63 -11.43 24.46
C GLY A 10 2.22 -12.63 23.58
N SER A 11 0.94 -13.01 23.56
CA SER A 11 0.47 -14.07 22.66
C SER A 11 0.40 -13.59 21.21
N ILE A 12 0.86 -14.42 20.27
CA ILE A 12 0.76 -14.14 18.84
C ILE A 12 -0.51 -14.81 18.31
N LYS A 13 -1.44 -14.02 17.79
CA LYS A 13 -2.64 -14.50 17.10
C LYS A 13 -2.50 -14.25 15.60
N SER A 14 -2.52 -15.33 14.83
CA SER A 14 -2.57 -15.26 13.37
C SER A 14 -4.03 -15.25 12.93
N GLU A 15 -4.47 -14.16 12.29
CA GLU A 15 -5.84 -14.00 11.78
C GLU A 15 -5.86 -13.98 10.26
N LYS A 16 -6.93 -14.54 9.67
CA LYS A 16 -7.20 -14.42 8.25
C LYS A 16 -7.62 -12.99 7.93
N MET A 17 -6.96 -12.44 6.92
CA MET A 17 -7.25 -11.10 6.41
C MET A 17 -8.65 -11.02 5.78
N PHE A 18 -9.01 -12.02 4.97
CA PHE A 18 -10.34 -12.18 4.43
C PHE A 18 -11.06 -13.30 5.18
N LYS A 19 -11.90 -12.95 6.16
CA LYS A 19 -12.62 -13.93 6.99
C LYS A 19 -13.67 -14.71 6.18
N GLU A 20 -14.21 -14.09 5.14
CA GLU A 20 -15.30 -14.61 4.30
C GLU A 20 -14.80 -15.38 3.06
N VAL A 21 -13.50 -15.38 2.79
CA VAL A 21 -12.91 -16.04 1.62
C VAL A 21 -12.33 -17.38 2.00
N ASP A 22 -12.87 -18.44 1.42
CA ASP A 22 -12.44 -19.82 1.56
C ASP A 22 -12.26 -20.53 0.20
N GLU A 23 -11.96 -21.83 0.22
CA GLU A 23 -11.73 -22.65 -0.98
C GLU A 23 -12.96 -22.76 -1.90
N ARG A 24 -14.16 -22.44 -1.42
CA ARG A 24 -15.43 -22.51 -2.17
C ARG A 24 -15.87 -21.14 -2.68
N THR A 25 -15.22 -20.07 -2.22
CA THR A 25 -15.56 -18.70 -2.59
C THR A 25 -15.08 -18.39 -4.01
N THR A 26 -16.00 -18.15 -4.93
CA THR A 26 -15.68 -17.87 -6.36
C THR A 26 -15.56 -16.39 -6.67
N SER A 27 -16.07 -15.51 -5.80
CA SER A 27 -16.00 -14.06 -5.98
C SER A 27 -15.99 -13.35 -4.63
N TYR A 28 -15.33 -12.20 -4.57
CA TYR A 28 -15.34 -11.30 -3.42
C TYR A 28 -15.57 -9.87 -3.91
N THR A 29 -16.45 -9.12 -3.25
CA THR A 29 -16.82 -7.75 -3.67
C THR A 29 -16.40 -6.74 -2.62
N TYR A 30 -15.46 -5.86 -2.97
CA TYR A 30 -15.14 -4.70 -2.14
C TYR A 30 -16.28 -3.67 -2.20
N ARG A 31 -16.64 -3.11 -1.04
CA ARG A 31 -17.64 -2.05 -0.92
C ARG A 31 -17.09 -0.93 -0.05
N SER A 32 -17.38 0.31 -0.42
CA SER A 32 -17.07 1.50 0.38
C SER A 32 -18.16 2.54 0.13
N PRO A 33 -18.85 3.05 1.17
CA PRO A 33 -19.89 4.05 1.01
C PRO A 33 -19.35 5.38 0.47
N THR A 34 -18.07 5.65 0.66
CA THR A 34 -17.37 6.86 0.17
C THR A 34 -16.61 6.62 -1.14
N GLY A 35 -16.77 5.45 -1.76
CA GLY A 35 -16.04 5.02 -2.95
C GLY A 35 -14.77 4.24 -2.64
N LEU A 36 -14.39 3.31 -3.53
CA LEU A 36 -13.23 2.43 -3.30
C LEU A 36 -11.91 3.22 -3.27
N LEU A 37 -11.78 4.27 -4.07
CA LEU A 37 -10.59 5.12 -4.06
C LEU A 37 -10.43 5.90 -2.74
N SER A 38 -11.47 5.99 -1.91
CA SER A 38 -11.41 6.56 -0.56
C SER A 38 -11.04 5.53 0.51
N ALA A 39 -11.14 4.24 0.19
CA ALA A 39 -10.72 3.18 1.08
C ALA A 39 -9.19 3.06 1.03
N THR A 40 -8.56 3.22 2.19
CA THR A 40 -7.10 3.42 2.29
C THR A 40 -6.26 2.31 1.63
N GLN A 41 -6.76 1.07 1.58
CA GLN A 41 -6.14 -0.05 0.85
C GLN A 41 -6.02 0.14 -0.67
N PHE A 42 -6.86 1.00 -1.26
CA PHE A 42 -6.81 1.36 -2.68
C PHE A 42 -6.26 2.77 -2.91
N THR A 43 -6.57 3.73 -2.03
CA THR A 43 -6.07 5.12 -2.15
C THR A 43 -4.55 5.17 -2.15
N GLN A 44 -3.90 4.44 -1.24
CA GLN A 44 -2.46 4.57 -1.03
C GLN A 44 -1.63 3.98 -2.18
N PRO A 45 -1.92 2.76 -2.71
CA PRO A 45 -1.27 2.28 -3.92
C PRO A 45 -1.53 3.19 -5.12
N ALA A 46 -2.74 3.72 -5.26
CA ALA A 46 -3.08 4.64 -6.35
C ALA A 46 -2.27 5.94 -6.31
N LEU A 47 -2.17 6.56 -5.13
CA LEU A 47 -1.37 7.78 -4.95
C LEU A 47 0.11 7.53 -5.27
N THR A 48 0.69 6.45 -4.74
CA THR A 48 2.10 6.17 -5.01
C THR A 48 2.36 5.82 -6.48
N LEU A 49 1.46 5.09 -7.14
CA LEU A 49 1.60 4.82 -8.58
C LEU A 49 1.55 6.11 -9.40
N MET A 50 0.64 7.03 -9.06
CA MET A 50 0.55 8.34 -9.70
C MET A 50 1.85 9.15 -9.50
N GLU A 51 2.38 9.17 -8.28
CA GLU A 51 3.62 9.87 -7.94
C GLU A 51 4.83 9.28 -8.69
N LYS A 52 4.98 7.95 -8.72
CA LYS A 52 6.06 7.28 -9.45
C LYS A 52 5.96 7.50 -10.95
N ALA A 53 4.77 7.39 -11.53
CA ALA A 53 4.56 7.65 -12.97
C ALA A 53 4.91 9.09 -13.35
N SER A 54 4.48 10.07 -12.52
CA SER A 54 4.81 11.48 -12.74
C SER A 54 6.32 11.74 -12.61
N PHE A 55 6.98 11.09 -11.65
CA PHE A 55 8.43 11.19 -11.47
C PHE A 55 9.21 10.60 -12.65
N GLU A 56 8.84 9.41 -13.12
CA GLU A 56 9.49 8.76 -14.26
C GLU A 56 9.28 9.56 -15.57
N ASP A 57 8.11 10.19 -15.76
CA ASP A 57 7.90 11.12 -16.88
C ASP A 57 8.87 12.31 -16.81
N MET A 58 9.02 12.95 -15.66
CA MET A 58 10.00 14.03 -15.46
C MET A 58 11.45 13.55 -15.68
N ARG A 59 11.78 12.35 -15.22
CA ARG A 59 13.09 11.73 -15.39
C ARG A 59 13.40 11.47 -16.87
N SER A 60 12.42 10.95 -17.62
CA SER A 60 12.55 10.68 -19.06
C SER A 60 12.82 11.95 -19.88
N LYS A 61 12.28 13.09 -19.42
CA LYS A 61 12.48 14.42 -20.01
C LYS A 61 13.76 15.12 -19.53
N GLY A 62 14.57 14.47 -18.68
CA GLY A 62 15.80 15.03 -18.14
C GLY A 62 15.59 16.17 -17.14
N LEU A 63 14.39 16.30 -16.57
CA LEU A 63 14.05 17.37 -15.61
C LEU A 63 14.46 17.04 -14.17
N VAL A 64 14.86 15.78 -13.92
CA VAL A 64 15.28 15.31 -12.60
C VAL A 64 16.80 15.37 -12.49
N GLN A 65 17.30 16.16 -11.53
CA GLN A 65 18.72 16.23 -11.21
C GLN A 65 19.18 14.95 -10.48
N ARG A 66 20.36 14.42 -10.84
CA ARG A 66 20.88 13.18 -10.23
C ARG A 66 21.19 13.30 -8.74
N ASP A 67 21.60 14.49 -8.29
CA ASP A 67 22.02 14.75 -6.91
C ASP A 67 20.97 15.52 -6.09
N SER A 68 19.71 15.48 -6.50
CA SER A 68 18.63 16.14 -5.76
C SER A 68 18.31 15.38 -4.47
N SER A 69 18.23 16.10 -3.35
CA SER A 69 17.66 15.56 -2.12
C SER A 69 16.18 15.26 -2.28
N PHE A 70 15.70 14.19 -1.67
CA PHE A 70 14.30 13.79 -1.65
C PHE A 70 13.77 13.73 -0.22
N ALA A 71 12.48 14.02 -0.07
CA ALA A 71 11.75 13.89 1.18
C ALA A 71 10.29 13.57 0.87
N GLY A 72 9.61 12.90 1.79
CA GLY A 72 8.19 12.64 1.65
C GLY A 72 7.50 12.62 3.01
N HIS A 73 6.29 13.18 3.07
CA HIS A 73 5.52 13.23 4.30
C HIS A 73 4.71 11.94 4.47
N SER A 74 4.92 11.22 5.57
CA SER A 74 4.21 9.99 5.92
C SER A 74 4.24 8.95 4.78
N LEU A 75 3.21 8.93 3.94
CA LEU A 75 3.10 8.03 2.81
C LEU A 75 4.11 8.31 1.69
N GLY A 76 4.45 9.59 1.51
CA GLY A 76 5.28 10.05 0.40
C GLY A 76 6.76 9.66 0.55
N GLU A 77 7.22 9.28 1.75
CA GLU A 77 8.60 8.84 1.98
C GLU A 77 8.91 7.60 1.15
N TYR A 78 8.00 6.64 1.18
CA TYR A 78 8.11 5.40 0.42
C TYR A 78 7.97 5.63 -1.08
N SER A 79 7.10 6.57 -1.50
CA SER A 79 6.98 6.95 -2.91
C SER A 79 8.28 7.57 -3.42
N ALA A 80 8.93 8.42 -2.60
CA ALA A 80 10.22 9.00 -2.92
C ALA A 80 11.33 7.93 -3.01
N LEU A 81 11.36 6.97 -2.08
CA LEU A 81 12.28 5.83 -2.13
C LEU A 81 12.05 4.94 -3.37
N ALA A 82 10.80 4.65 -3.70
CA ALA A 82 10.44 3.84 -4.87
C ALA A 82 10.75 4.53 -6.20
N ALA A 83 10.69 5.86 -6.23
CA ALA A 83 10.93 6.67 -7.42
C ALA A 83 12.42 6.98 -7.64
N LEU A 84 13.17 7.34 -6.60
CA LEU A 84 14.58 7.72 -6.74
C LEU A 84 15.56 6.56 -6.63
N ALA A 85 15.31 5.62 -5.73
CA ALA A 85 16.29 4.58 -5.40
C ALA A 85 15.99 3.22 -6.05
N ASP A 86 14.89 3.13 -6.83
CA ASP A 86 14.41 1.94 -7.54
C ASP A 86 14.51 0.64 -6.69
N VAL A 87 14.29 0.80 -5.39
CA VAL A 87 14.60 -0.21 -4.35
C VAL A 87 13.70 -1.44 -4.50
N MET A 88 12.57 -1.30 -5.19
CA MET A 88 11.58 -2.34 -5.32
C MET A 88 10.78 -2.23 -6.64
N PRO A 89 10.51 -3.36 -7.33
CA PRO A 89 9.61 -3.40 -8.47
C PRO A 89 8.20 -2.88 -8.11
N ILE A 90 7.52 -2.28 -9.10
CA ILE A 90 6.20 -1.66 -8.92
C ILE A 90 5.17 -2.64 -8.34
N GLU A 91 5.24 -3.91 -8.75
CA GLU A 91 4.34 -4.97 -8.33
C GLU A 91 4.47 -5.29 -6.83
N SER A 92 5.71 -5.44 -6.36
CA SER A 92 6.01 -5.71 -4.96
C SER A 92 5.63 -4.51 -4.06
N PHE A 93 5.80 -3.30 -4.57
CA PHE A 93 5.47 -2.09 -3.83
C PHE A 93 3.96 -1.89 -3.70
N GLY A 94 3.21 -2.01 -4.81
CA GLY A 94 1.74 -1.92 -4.78
C GLY A 94 1.10 -2.96 -3.87
N PHE A 95 1.62 -4.19 -3.92
CA PHE A 95 1.17 -5.29 -3.06
C PHE A 95 1.51 -5.08 -1.58
N GLY A 96 2.74 -4.67 -1.26
CA GLY A 96 3.14 -4.38 0.11
C GLY A 96 2.29 -3.28 0.75
N ARG A 97 1.94 -2.26 -0.03
CA ARG A 97 1.11 -1.13 0.43
C ARG A 97 -0.36 -1.48 0.60
N PHE A 98 -0.88 -2.37 -0.23
CA PHE A 98 -2.19 -2.97 -0.02
C PHE A 98 -2.24 -3.73 1.32
N LEU A 99 -1.25 -4.60 1.58
CA LEU A 99 -1.19 -5.41 2.81
C LEU A 99 -1.02 -4.58 4.08
N GLN A 100 -0.10 -3.61 4.08
CA GLN A 100 0.19 -2.77 5.24
C GLN A 100 -1.06 -2.04 5.74
N ARG A 101 -1.92 -1.60 4.81
CA ARG A 101 -3.11 -0.83 5.17
C ARG A 101 -4.35 -1.69 5.39
N PHE A 102 -4.37 -2.90 4.86
CA PHE A 102 -5.40 -3.87 5.21
C PHE A 102 -5.35 -4.24 6.70
N ASP A 103 -4.15 -4.46 7.26
CA ASP A 103 -3.97 -4.71 8.71
C ASP A 103 -4.51 -3.53 9.55
N HIS A 104 -4.17 -2.29 9.16
CA HIS A 104 -4.65 -1.12 9.90
C HIS A 104 -6.16 -0.88 9.74
N ALA A 105 -6.76 -1.13 8.57
CA ALA A 105 -8.21 -1.03 8.38
C ALA A 105 -8.95 -2.09 9.21
N SER A 106 -8.42 -3.32 9.26
CA SER A 106 -8.96 -4.42 10.07
C SER A 106 -8.94 -4.14 11.57
N ARG A 107 -7.94 -3.38 12.06
CA ARG A 107 -7.84 -2.95 13.46
C ARG A 107 -8.76 -1.79 13.84
N CYS A 108 -9.16 -0.95 12.87
CA CYS A 108 -9.95 0.26 13.13
C CYS A 108 -11.47 0.05 12.99
N GLY A 109 -11.94 -1.12 12.52
CA GLY A 109 -13.37 -1.47 12.54
C GLY A 109 -14.29 -0.51 11.78
N THR A 110 -13.85 0.02 10.64
CA THR A 110 -14.70 0.80 9.72
C THR A 110 -15.43 -0.10 8.74
#